data_AF-K9PR82-F1
#
_entry.id   AF-K9PR82-F1
#
_cell.length_a   1.000
_cell.length_b   1.000
_cell.length_c   1.000
_cell.angle_alpha   90.00
_cell.angle_beta   90.00
_cell.angle_gamma   90.00
#
_symmetry.space_group_name_H-M   'P 1'
#
loop_
_entity.id
_entity.type
_entity.pdbx_description
1 polymer ?
#
loop_
_entity_poly.entity_id
_entity_poly.type
_entity_poly.pdbx_seq_one_letter_code
_entity_poly.pdbx_strand_id
1 'polypeptide(L)'
;MILQAFYMESLDEIDIENLPKGEVQSRRIAKNFSVFPTFIVYATFLPLLMILYYCYQPGAEKLQSIIFGLILKPIRWTFYQIVYLFCNFLRKTF
;
A
#
# COMPACT_ATOMS: atom_id res chain seq x y z
N MET A 1 5.76 8.83 -10.48
CA MET A 1 5.17 9.45 -9.28
C MET A 1 4.17 8.54 -8.55
N ILE A 2 3.15 7.95 -9.19
CA ILE A 2 2.15 7.08 -8.51
C ILE A 2 2.79 5.92 -7.73
N LEU A 3 3.84 5.29 -8.28
CA LEU A 3 4.54 4.19 -7.61
C LEU A 3 5.25 4.62 -6.31
N GLN A 4 5.79 5.84 -6.26
CA GLN A 4 6.44 6.38 -5.05
C GLN A 4 5.43 6.68 -3.93
N ALA A 5 4.20 7.05 -4.27
CA ALA A 5 3.15 7.29 -3.28
C ALA A 5 2.73 5.98 -2.58
N PHE A 6 2.86 4.85 -3.28
CA PHE A 6 2.60 3.55 -2.69
C PHE A 6 3.79 3.02 -1.92
N TYR A 7 5.03 3.32 -2.35
CA TYR A 7 6.25 2.80 -1.73
C TYR A 7 6.28 2.97 -0.20
N MET A 8 6.61 1.87 0.48
CA MET A 8 6.83 1.80 1.92
C MET A 8 8.02 0.90 2.15
N GLU A 9 9.12 1.48 2.63
CA GLU A 9 10.38 0.78 2.96
C GLU A 9 10.11 -0.47 3.80
N SER A 10 9.28 -0.37 4.83
CA SER A 10 8.90 -1.47 5.72
C SER A 10 8.19 -2.67 5.05
N LEU A 11 7.63 -2.49 3.85
CA LEU A 11 6.93 -3.52 3.09
C LEU A 11 7.71 -3.94 1.83
N ASP A 12 8.42 -2.99 1.23
CA ASP A 12 9.08 -3.16 -0.05
C ASP A 12 10.51 -3.70 0.08
N GLU A 13 11.19 -3.42 1.20
CA GLU A 13 12.52 -3.91 1.54
C GLU A 13 12.40 -5.11 2.49
N ILE A 14 12.07 -6.26 1.91
CA ILE A 14 12.00 -7.52 2.63
C ILE A 14 13.43 -8.03 2.81
N ASP A 15 13.86 -8.28 4.04
CA ASP A 15 15.15 -8.91 4.35
C ASP A 15 15.12 -10.39 3.93
N ILE A 16 15.60 -10.68 2.73
CA ILE A 16 15.58 -12.03 2.14
C ILE A 16 16.68 -12.92 2.72
N GLU A 17 17.74 -12.33 3.29
CA GLU A 17 18.93 -13.06 3.75
C GLU A 17 18.69 -13.73 5.11
N ASN A 18 17.93 -13.07 5.99
CA ASN A 18 17.66 -13.56 7.34
C ASN A 18 16.33 -14.32 7.50
N LEU A 19 15.48 -14.36 6.47
CA LEU A 19 14.14 -14.95 6.56
C LEU A 19 14.05 -16.37 5.96
N PRO A 20 13.29 -17.28 6.59
CA PRO A 20 13.03 -18.60 6.03
C PRO A 20 12.26 -18.49 4.70
N LYS A 21 12.57 -19.36 3.74
CA LYS A 21 12.05 -19.31 2.35
C LYS A 21 10.52 -19.18 2.25
N GLY A 22 9.78 -19.88 3.12
CA GLY A 22 8.31 -19.82 3.15
C GLY A 22 7.75 -18.48 3.65
N GLU A 23 8.50 -17.77 4.50
CA GLU A 23 8.12 -16.43 4.96
C GLU A 23 8.47 -15.36 3.93
N VAL A 24 9.58 -15.53 3.19
CA VAL A 24 9.91 -14.67 2.05
C VAL A 24 8.81 -14.75 0.98
N GLN A 25 8.29 -15.95 0.71
CA GLN A 25 7.19 -16.13 -0.26
C GLN A 25 5.90 -15.44 0.19
N SER A 26 5.46 -15.62 1.44
CA SER A 26 4.25 -14.97 1.95
C SER A 26 4.36 -13.45 1.95
N ARG A 27 5.53 -12.90 2.31
CA ARG A 27 5.77 -11.45 2.27
C ARG A 27 5.80 -10.89 0.84
N ARG A 28 6.37 -11.62 -0.13
CA ARG A 28 6.32 -11.21 -1.56
C ARG A 28 4.89 -11.20 -2.11
N ILE A 29 4.10 -12.22 -1.79
CA ILE A 29 2.69 -12.29 -2.20
C ILE A 29 1.93 -11.14 -1.57
N ALA A 30 2.05 -10.93 -0.25
CA ALA A 30 1.42 -9.84 0.46
C ALA A 30 1.82 -8.46 -0.11
N LYS A 31 3.10 -8.24 -0.42
CA LYS A 31 3.60 -7.03 -1.08
C LYS A 31 2.88 -6.78 -2.39
N ASN A 32 2.88 -7.73 -3.32
CA ASN A 32 2.29 -7.54 -4.65
C ASN A 32 0.76 -7.40 -4.58
N PHE A 33 0.12 -8.23 -3.75
CA PHE A 33 -1.33 -8.25 -3.65
C PHE A 33 -1.88 -7.01 -2.92
N SER A 34 -1.12 -6.42 -1.98
CA SER A 34 -1.50 -5.19 -1.29
C SER A 34 -1.59 -3.96 -2.21
N VAL A 35 -0.86 -3.96 -3.34
CA VAL A 35 -0.88 -2.84 -4.30
C VAL A 35 -2.20 -2.75 -5.03
N PHE A 36 -2.83 -3.88 -5.34
CA PHE A 36 -4.08 -3.93 -6.10
C PHE A 36 -5.26 -3.21 -5.42
N PRO A 37 -5.63 -3.54 -4.16
CA PRO A 37 -6.71 -2.83 -3.47
C PRO A 37 -6.32 -1.37 -3.15
N THR A 38 -5.03 -1.11 -2.88
CA THR A 38 -4.52 0.26 -2.71
C THR A 38 -4.72 1.11 -3.96
N PHE A 39 -4.52 0.52 -5.15
CA PHE A 39 -4.75 1.18 -6.43
C PHE A 39 -6.24 1.46 -6.67
N ILE A 40 -7.13 0.54 -6.32
CA ILE A 40 -8.59 0.75 -6.43
C ILE A 40 -9.01 1.95 -5.58
N VAL A 41 -8.55 2.01 -4.32
CA VAL A 41 -8.83 3.16 -3.44
C VAL A 41 -8.23 4.43 -4.03
N TYR A 42 -6.98 4.39 -4.52
CA TYR A 42 -6.42 5.56 -5.18
C TYR A 42 -7.27 6.04 -6.36
N ALA A 43 -7.73 5.12 -7.21
CA ALA A 43 -8.54 5.43 -8.39
C ALA A 43 -9.90 6.06 -8.01
N THR A 44 -10.52 5.65 -6.91
CA THR A 44 -11.77 6.26 -6.43
C THR A 44 -11.57 7.65 -5.83
N PHE A 45 -10.39 7.92 -5.27
CA PHE A 45 -10.02 9.24 -4.74
C PHE A 45 -9.51 10.22 -5.82
N LEU A 46 -9.10 9.73 -6.99
CA LEU A 46 -8.54 10.54 -8.07
C LEU A 46 -9.52 11.62 -8.59
N PRO A 47 -10.81 11.34 -8.82
CA PRO A 47 -11.79 12.37 -9.18
C PRO A 47 -11.97 13.43 -8.10
N LEU A 48 -11.98 13.01 -6.83
CA LEU A 48 -12.09 13.91 -5.68
C LEU A 48 -10.88 14.86 -5.62
N LEU A 49 -9.68 14.32 -5.86
CA LEU A 49 -8.44 15.08 -5.93
C LEU A 49 -8.41 16.07 -7.10
N MET A 50 -8.95 15.71 -8.26
CA MET A 50 -9.08 16.62 -9.40
C MET A 50 -9.98 17.81 -9.09
N ILE A 51 -11.13 17.57 -8.43
CA ILE A 51 -12.05 18.64 -8.02
C ILE A 51 -11.37 19.58 -7.00
N LEU A 52 -10.69 19.01 -6.00
CA LEU A 52 -9.94 19.77 -5.00
C LEU A 52 -8.83 20.63 -5.63
N TYR A 53 -8.11 20.08 -6.60
CA TYR A 53 -7.06 20.80 -7.32
C TYR A 53 -7.63 22.00 -8.11
N TYR A 54 -8.79 21.82 -8.77
CA TYR A 54 -9.43 22.88 -9.53
C TYR A 54 -10.00 23.99 -8.63
N CYS A 55 -10.49 23.64 -7.44
CA CYS A 55 -11.09 24.60 -6.50
C CYS A 55 -10.09 25.31 -5.57
N TYR A 56 -8.90 24.74 -5.33
CA TYR A 56 -7.94 25.24 -4.32
C TYR A 56 -6.48 25.16 -4.79
N GLN A 57 -6.07 26.00 -5.75
CA GLN A 57 -4.74 25.95 -6.39
C GLN A 57 -3.52 25.95 -5.44
N PRO A 58 -3.37 26.85 -4.44
CA PRO A 58 -2.17 26.85 -3.58
C PRO A 58 -2.25 25.87 -2.39
N GLY A 59 -3.44 25.38 -2.04
CA GLY A 59 -3.65 24.43 -0.93
C GLY A 59 -3.65 22.96 -1.34
N ALA A 60 -3.89 22.69 -2.63
CA ALA A 60 -4.13 21.35 -3.15
C ALA A 60 -2.94 20.40 -3.02
N GLU A 61 -1.70 20.87 -3.19
CA GLU A 61 -0.51 20.00 -3.09
C GLU A 61 -0.27 19.51 -1.66
N LYS A 62 -0.40 20.40 -0.66
CA LYS A 62 -0.29 20.02 0.75
C LYS A 62 -1.41 19.06 1.15
N LEU A 63 -2.64 19.36 0.76
CA LEU A 63 -3.79 18.48 1.00
C LEU A 63 -3.63 17.11 0.34
N GLN A 64 -3.15 17.06 -0.90
CA GLN A 64 -2.82 15.82 -1.60
C GLN A 64 -1.78 15.01 -0.82
N SER A 65 -0.68 15.63 -0.41
CA SER A 65 0.38 14.93 0.33
C SER A 65 -0.12 14.33 1.66
N ILE A 66 -1.03 15.04 2.35
CA ILE A 66 -1.66 14.59 3.59
C ILE A 66 -2.60 13.42 3.31
N ILE A 67 -3.42 13.50 2.27
CA ILE A 67 -4.32 12.42 1.84
C ILE A 67 -3.51 11.17 1.47
N PHE A 68 -2.44 11.31 0.69
CA PHE A 68 -1.54 10.22 0.34
C PHE A 68 -0.86 9.60 1.57
N GLY A 69 -0.40 10.43 2.51
CA GLY A 69 0.28 9.98 3.72
C GLY A 69 -0.64 9.31 4.74
N LEU A 70 -1.85 9.84 4.96
CA LEU A 70 -2.78 9.38 6.00
C LEU A 70 -3.78 8.32 5.53
N ILE A 71 -4.08 8.25 4.23
CA ILE A 71 -5.10 7.32 3.72
C ILE A 71 -4.43 6.17 2.97
N LEU A 72 -3.60 6.49 1.97
CA LEU A 72 -3.06 5.46 1.08
C LEU A 72 -2.03 4.54 1.75
N LYS A 73 -1.13 5.09 2.56
CA LYS A 73 -0.13 4.31 3.29
C LYS A 73 -0.75 3.35 4.33
N PRO A 74 -1.66 3.79 5.23
CA PRO A 74 -2.31 2.89 6.18
C PRO A 74 -3.18 1.82 5.51
N ILE A 75 -3.86 2.17 4.42
CA ILE A 75 -4.66 1.22 3.65
C ILE A 75 -3.75 0.14 3.05
N ARG A 76 -2.64 0.52 2.40
CA ARG A 76 -1.67 -0.43 1.86
C ARG A 76 -1.13 -1.35 2.95
N TRP A 77 -0.77 -0.79 4.09
CA TRP A 77 -0.28 -1.56 5.24
C TRP A 77 -1.33 -2.55 5.76
N THR A 78 -2.59 -2.12 5.89
CA THR A 78 -3.69 -2.97 6.34
C THR A 78 -3.92 -4.13 5.37
N PHE A 79 -3.97 -3.87 4.07
CA PHE A 79 -4.11 -4.92 3.06
C PHE A 79 -2.92 -5.88 3.05
N TYR A 80 -1.69 -5.35 3.22
CA TYR A 80 -0.51 -6.19 3.39
C TYR A 80 -0.66 -7.14 4.59
N GLN A 81 -1.08 -6.63 5.76
CA GLN A 81 -1.28 -7.44 6.96
C GLN A 81 -2.34 -8.52 6.75
N ILE A 82 -3.47 -8.20 6.11
CA ILE A 82 -4.53 -9.17 5.82
C ILE A 82 -4.00 -10.32 4.95
N VAL A 83 -3.32 -9.99 3.85
CA VAL A 83 -2.79 -11.01 2.93
C VAL A 83 -1.66 -11.81 3.58
N TYR A 84 -0.79 -11.14 4.35
CA TYR A 84 0.29 -11.80 5.09
C TYR A 84 -0.26 -12.79 6.13
N LEU A 85 -1.24 -12.37 6.93
CA LEU A 85 -1.90 -13.24 7.92
C LEU A 85 -2.59 -14.42 7.25
N PHE A 86 -3.26 -14.20 6.12
CA PHE A 86 -3.89 -15.27 5.34
C PHE A 86 -2.86 -16.28 4.82
N CYS A 87 -1.76 -15.81 4.20
CA CYS A 87 -0.69 -16.68 3.73
C CYS A 87 0.00 -17.44 4.89
N ASN A 88 0.21 -16.79 6.03
CA ASN A 88 0.82 -17.42 7.20
C ASN A 88 -0.13 -18.44 7.86
N PHE A 89 -1.44 -18.18 7.84
CA PHE A 89 -2.46 -19.13 8.30
C PHE A 89 -2.48 -20.37 7.41
N LEU A 90 -2.52 -20.21 6.08
CA LEU A 90 -2.46 -21.34 5.15
C LEU A 90 -1.19 -22.19 5.34
N ARG A 91 -0.03 -21.55 5.54
CA ARG A 91 1.24 -22.24 5.81
C ARG A 91 1.26 -23.01 7.14
N LYS A 92 0.49 -22.58 8.15
CA LYS A 92 0.42 -23.29 9.44
C LYS A 92 -0.57 -24.46 9.41
N THR A 93 -1.54 -24.41 8.51
CA THR A 93 -2.61 -25.40 8.40
C THR A 93 -2.27 -26.55 7.43
N PHE A 94 -1.40 -26.31 6.45
CA PHE A 94 -0.88 -27.28 5.48
C PHE A 94 0.61 -27.53 5.68
#